data_AF-A0A2E1BIF0-F1
#
_entry.id   AF-A0A2E1BIF0-F1
#
_cell.length_a   1.000
_cell.length_b   1.000
_cell.length_c   1.000
_cell.angle_alpha   90.00
_cell.angle_beta   90.00
_cell.angle_gamma   90.00
#
_symmetry.space_group_name_H-M   'P 1'
#
loop_
_entity.id
_entity.type
_entity.pdbx_description
1 polymer ?
#
loop_
_entity_poly.entity_id
_entity_poly.type
_entity_poly.pdbx_seq_one_letter_code
_entity_poly.pdbx_strand_id
1 'polypeptide(L)'
;MSIRKTTKGPGANYRPTKSGAGMTAKGVRAYRAANPGSKLKTAVTGKVKKGSAAAKRRKSYCARSLGQLKRSSAKTRNDPNSRIRQARRRWKC
;
A
#
# COMPACT_ATOMS: atom_id res chain seq x y z
N MET A 1 10.57 -7.21 -12.68
CA MET A 1 9.84 -8.49 -12.49
C MET A 1 8.76 -8.40 -11.41
N SER A 2 7.68 -9.20 -11.53
CA SER A 2 6.62 -9.27 -10.50
C SER A 2 6.97 -10.31 -9.44
N ILE A 3 6.85 -9.96 -8.16
CA ILE A 3 7.04 -10.91 -7.05
C ILE A 3 5.73 -11.65 -6.72
N ARG A 4 5.84 -12.86 -6.18
CA ARG A 4 4.66 -13.67 -5.79
C ARG A 4 3.78 -12.91 -4.79
N LYS A 5 2.47 -12.90 -5.03
CA LYS A 5 1.45 -12.21 -4.21
C LYS A 5 1.07 -12.99 -2.96
N THR A 6 2.04 -13.38 -2.15
CA THR A 6 1.82 -14.14 -0.92
C THR A 6 1.37 -13.23 0.22
N THR A 7 0.31 -13.61 0.93
CA THR A 7 -0.21 -12.90 2.13
C THR A 7 -0.28 -13.75 3.40
N LYS A 8 0.04 -15.03 3.29
CA LYS A 8 0.01 -16.01 4.38
C LYS A 8 1.36 -16.74 4.44
N GLY A 9 1.67 -17.32 5.60
CA GLY A 9 2.88 -18.10 5.84
C GLY A 9 4.12 -17.26 6.18
N PRO A 10 5.18 -17.93 6.67
CA PRO A 10 6.44 -17.28 7.03
C PRO A 10 7.04 -16.55 5.81
N GLY A 11 7.29 -15.26 5.98
CA GLY A 11 7.91 -14.45 4.94
C GLY A 11 7.02 -14.15 3.73
N ALA A 12 5.72 -13.95 3.94
CA ALA A 12 4.81 -13.39 2.94
C ALA A 12 5.29 -12.03 2.41
N ASN A 13 5.12 -11.79 1.10
CA ASN A 13 5.54 -10.55 0.43
C ASN A 13 4.55 -9.39 0.67
N TYR A 14 3.30 -9.71 0.95
CA TYR A 14 2.23 -8.75 1.18
C TYR A 14 1.56 -9.02 2.51
N ARG A 15 1.01 -7.98 3.12
CA ARG A 15 0.23 -8.08 4.35
C ARG A 15 -1.20 -8.53 4.01
N PRO A 16 -1.83 -9.34 4.87
CA PRO A 16 -3.27 -9.55 4.79
C PRO A 16 -4.02 -8.22 5.05
N THR A 17 -5.28 -8.17 4.64
CA THR A 17 -6.14 -6.99 4.85
C THR A 17 -6.30 -6.66 6.33
N LYS A 18 -6.41 -7.68 7.19
CA LYS A 18 -6.44 -7.56 8.66
C LYS A 18 -5.23 -6.81 9.24
N SER A 19 -4.08 -6.83 8.57
CA SER A 19 -2.86 -6.14 9.01
C SER A 19 -2.59 -4.84 8.24
N GLY A 20 -3.63 -4.24 7.63
CA GLY A 20 -3.56 -2.96 6.94
C GLY A 20 -3.04 -3.01 5.49
N ALA A 21 -2.96 -4.21 4.89
CA ALA A 21 -2.53 -4.43 3.51
C ALA A 21 -1.14 -3.82 3.16
N GLY A 22 -0.77 -3.87 1.87
CA GLY A 22 0.52 -3.40 1.34
C GLY A 22 1.67 -4.40 1.46
N MET A 23 2.84 -4.08 0.92
CA MET A 23 4.01 -4.96 0.92
C MET A 23 4.70 -5.03 2.28
N THR A 24 5.10 -6.23 2.72
CA THR A 24 5.95 -6.44 3.90
C THR A 24 7.38 -5.92 3.64
N ALA A 25 8.21 -5.81 4.67
CA ALA A 25 9.61 -5.44 4.50
C ALA A 25 10.34 -6.44 3.58
N LYS A 26 10.06 -7.74 3.74
CA LYS A 26 10.56 -8.79 2.86
C LYS A 26 10.08 -8.61 1.42
N GLY A 27 8.78 -8.36 1.21
CA GLY A 27 8.25 -8.10 -0.13
C GLY A 27 8.85 -6.87 -0.79
N VAL A 28 9.11 -5.79 -0.04
CA VAL A 28 9.80 -4.59 -0.56
C VAL A 28 11.22 -4.94 -0.99
N ARG A 29 11.97 -5.70 -0.18
CA ARG A 29 13.34 -6.13 -0.53
C ARG A 29 13.33 -7.04 -1.76
N ALA A 30 12.46 -8.04 -1.78
CA ALA A 30 12.31 -8.94 -2.93
C ALA A 30 11.94 -8.18 -4.21
N TYR A 31 11.03 -7.20 -4.10
CA TYR A 31 10.66 -6.36 -5.23
C TYR A 31 11.83 -5.52 -5.74
N ARG A 32 12.61 -4.92 -4.85
CA ARG A 32 13.79 -4.12 -5.24
C ARG A 32 14.89 -4.97 -5.86
N ALA A 33 15.15 -6.16 -5.33
CA ALA A 33 16.11 -7.10 -5.92
C ALA A 33 15.68 -7.53 -7.34
N ALA A 34 14.40 -7.81 -7.53
CA ALA A 34 13.84 -8.17 -8.84
C ALA A 34 13.61 -6.98 -9.79
N ASN A 35 13.86 -5.74 -9.33
CA ASN A 35 13.69 -4.51 -10.10
C ASN A 35 14.78 -3.48 -9.71
N PRO A 36 16.03 -3.64 -10.21
CA PRO A 36 17.10 -2.67 -10.01
C PRO A 36 16.64 -1.26 -10.41
N GLY A 37 17.01 -0.24 -9.62
CA GLY A 37 16.58 1.15 -9.85
C GLY A 37 15.14 1.48 -9.41
N SER A 38 14.43 0.55 -8.75
CA SER A 38 13.05 0.78 -8.32
C SER A 38 12.89 2.01 -7.40
N LYS A 39 12.00 2.91 -7.78
CA LYS A 39 11.58 4.08 -6.97
C LYS A 39 10.49 3.74 -5.94
N LEU A 40 10.28 2.46 -5.62
CA LEU A 40 9.21 2.01 -4.70
C LEU A 40 9.33 2.70 -3.33
N LYS A 41 8.25 3.38 -2.94
CA LYS A 41 8.09 4.01 -1.63
C LYS A 41 7.00 3.29 -0.83
N THR A 42 7.26 3.09 0.46
CA THR A 42 6.34 2.44 1.40
C THR A 42 5.40 3.44 2.07
N ALA A 43 4.37 2.91 2.72
CA ALA A 43 3.40 3.71 3.46
C ALA A 43 4.06 4.59 4.52
N VAL A 44 3.60 5.84 4.59
CA VAL A 44 4.07 6.79 5.59
C VAL A 44 3.31 6.56 6.90
N THR A 45 3.85 5.68 7.72
CA THR A 45 3.31 5.31 9.04
C THR A 45 3.92 6.22 10.11
N GLY A 46 3.29 7.37 10.38
CA GLY A 46 3.77 8.32 11.40
C GLY A 46 3.13 9.70 11.32
N LYS A 47 3.43 10.56 12.30
CA LYS A 47 3.15 12.00 12.26
C LYS A 47 4.10 12.63 11.24
N VAL A 48 3.57 13.36 10.27
CA VAL A 48 4.36 14.02 9.22
C VAL A 48 4.34 15.51 9.43
N LYS A 49 5.50 16.16 9.25
CA LYS A 49 5.55 17.63 9.24
C LYS A 49 4.76 18.16 8.04
N LYS A 50 3.90 19.15 8.26
CA LYS A 50 3.15 19.84 7.20
C LYS A 50 4.13 20.39 6.16
N GLY A 51 3.79 20.28 4.87
CA GLY A 51 4.66 20.71 3.76
C GLY A 51 5.81 19.77 3.38
N SER A 52 6.14 18.77 4.21
CA SER A 52 7.23 17.83 3.92
C SER A 52 6.99 16.97 2.67
N ALA A 53 8.06 16.42 2.11
CA ALA A 53 7.98 15.44 1.01
C ALA A 53 7.12 14.22 1.39
N ALA A 54 7.13 13.79 2.65
CA ALA A 54 6.29 12.70 3.14
C ALA A 54 4.80 13.08 3.15
N ALA A 55 4.47 14.31 3.55
CA ALA A 55 3.10 14.83 3.48
C ALA A 55 2.60 14.94 2.04
N LYS A 56 3.41 15.47 1.12
CA LYS A 56 3.09 15.54 -0.32
C LYS A 56 2.86 14.14 -0.91
N ARG A 57 3.68 13.16 -0.54
CA ARG A 57 3.53 11.76 -0.96
C ARG A 57 2.25 11.13 -0.43
N ARG A 58 1.91 11.36 0.85
CA ARG A 58 0.64 10.91 1.44
C ARG A 58 -0.53 11.49 0.66
N LYS A 59 -0.56 12.81 0.44
CA LYS A 59 -1.62 13.49 -0.34
C LYS A 59 -1.78 12.87 -1.73
N SER A 60 -0.68 12.68 -2.46
CA SER A 60 -0.68 12.07 -3.79
C SER A 60 -1.21 10.63 -3.77
N TYR A 61 -0.79 9.81 -2.81
CA TYR A 61 -1.28 8.45 -2.66
C TYR A 61 -2.79 8.42 -2.36
N CYS A 62 -3.26 9.24 -1.43
CA CYS A 62 -4.67 9.28 -1.04
C CYS A 62 -5.59 9.67 -2.20
N ALA A 63 -5.17 10.64 -3.02
CA ALA A 63 -5.90 11.05 -4.22
C ALA A 63 -5.95 9.92 -5.26
N ARG A 64 -4.80 9.33 -5.59
CA ARG A 64 -4.71 8.23 -6.56
C ARG A 64 -5.51 7.00 -6.12
N SER A 65 -5.38 6.62 -4.85
CA SER A 65 -6.09 5.48 -4.28
C SER A 65 -7.60 5.72 -4.23
N LEU A 66 -8.06 6.96 -4.06
CA LEU A 66 -9.48 7.28 -4.11
C LEU A 66 -10.03 7.08 -5.53
N GLY A 67 -9.30 7.53 -6.55
CA GLY A 67 -9.66 7.27 -7.94
C GLY A 67 -9.78 5.77 -8.25
N GLN A 68 -8.84 4.96 -7.75
CA GLN A 68 -8.89 3.50 -7.87
C GLN A 68 -10.12 2.90 -7.17
N LEU A 69 -10.45 3.40 -5.96
CA LEU A 69 -11.63 2.94 -5.23
C LEU A 69 -12.94 3.30 -5.96
N LYS A 70 -13.03 4.48 -6.58
CA LYS A 70 -14.19 4.90 -7.37
C LYS A 70 -14.40 4.00 -8.59
N ARG A 71 -13.32 3.67 -9.31
CA ARG A 71 -13.34 2.75 -10.47
C ARG A 71 -13.49 1.27 -10.10
N SER A 72 -13.40 0.93 -8.82
CA SER A 72 -13.60 -0.44 -8.36
C SER A 72 -15.07 -0.83 -8.39
N SER A 73 -15.35 -2.15 -8.42
CA SER A 73 -16.70 -2.70 -8.33
C SER A 73 -17.45 -2.21 -7.09
N ALA A 74 -18.78 -2.20 -7.15
CA ALA A 74 -19.63 -1.83 -6.02
C ALA A 74 -19.29 -2.66 -4.76
N LYS A 75 -19.04 -3.96 -4.91
CA LYS A 75 -18.58 -4.85 -3.83
C LYS A 75 -17.32 -4.34 -3.15
N THR A 76 -16.27 -4.05 -3.92
CA THR A 76 -14.99 -3.55 -3.38
C THR A 76 -15.14 -2.17 -2.73
N ARG A 77 -15.99 -1.32 -3.32
CA ARG A 77 -16.27 0.02 -2.81
C ARG A 77 -17.01 -0.05 -1.48
N ASN A 78 -17.98 -0.94 -1.34
CA ASN A 78 -18.83 -1.04 -0.15
C ASN A 78 -18.22 -1.90 0.96
N ASP A 79 -17.28 -2.80 0.64
CA ASP A 79 -16.59 -3.63 1.65
C ASP A 79 -15.58 -2.80 2.47
N PRO A 80 -15.80 -2.59 3.79
CA PRO A 80 -14.88 -1.86 4.66
C PRO A 80 -13.53 -2.58 4.86
N ASN A 81 -13.50 -3.89 4.65
CA ASN A 81 -12.32 -4.74 4.76
C ASN A 81 -11.62 -4.96 3.41
N SER A 82 -12.06 -4.26 2.37
CA SER A 82 -11.42 -4.33 1.06
C SER A 82 -9.97 -3.90 1.15
N ARG A 83 -9.12 -4.57 0.36
CA ARG A 83 -7.67 -4.34 0.38
C ARG A 83 -7.29 -2.89 0.10
N ILE A 84 -8.05 -2.19 -0.75
CA ILE A 84 -7.85 -0.77 -1.07
C ILE A 84 -8.14 0.09 0.16
N ARG A 85 -9.26 -0.12 0.86
CA ARG A 85 -9.61 0.65 2.06
C ARG A 85 -8.62 0.40 3.21
N GLN A 86 -8.20 -0.85 3.41
CA GLN A 86 -7.18 -1.17 4.42
C GLN A 86 -5.84 -0.48 4.11
N ALA A 87 -5.42 -0.47 2.84
CA ALA A 87 -4.23 0.26 2.44
C ALA A 87 -4.38 1.77 2.65
N ARG A 88 -5.54 2.36 2.35
CA ARG A 88 -5.84 3.78 2.63
C ARG A 88 -5.68 4.12 4.11
N ARG A 89 -6.29 3.32 5.01
CA ARG A 89 -6.16 3.49 6.47
C ARG A 89 -4.69 3.44 6.91
N ARG A 90 -3.91 2.49 6.38
CA ARG A 90 -2.46 2.40 6.67
C ARG A 90 -1.68 3.64 6.25
N TRP A 91 -2.06 4.26 5.13
CA TRP A 91 -1.47 5.50 4.65
C TRP A 91 -1.99 6.76 5.37
N LYS A 92 -2.95 6.60 6.30
CA LYS A 92 -3.68 7.69 6.96
C LYS A 92 -4.35 8.63 5.94
N CYS A 93 -4.96 7.98 4.95
CA CYS A 93 -6.07 8.51 4.16
C CYS A 93 -7.38 8.04 4.80
#